data_AF-A0A2P2JQI6-F1
#
_entry.id   AF-A0A2P2JQI6-F1
#
_cell.length_a   1.000
_cell.length_b   1.000
_cell.length_c   1.000
_cell.angle_alpha   90.00
_cell.angle_beta   90.00
_cell.angle_gamma   90.00
#
_symmetry.space_group_name_H-M   'P 1'
#
loop_
_entity.id
_entity.type
_entity.pdbx_description
1 polymer ?
#
loop_
_entity_poly.entity_id
_entity_poly.type
_entity_poly.pdbx_seq_one_letter_code
_entity_poly.pdbx_strand_id
1 'polypeptide(L)' 'MDDLFFTFPGNPILVMSLVANKTDLDSKREVQNEEGEQYAGENGMFFIETSAKTSHNINDLFHEIGKFHLLLGSRK' A
#
# COMPACT_ATOMS: atom_id res chain seq x y z
N MET A 1 8.03 -18.92 0.43
CA MET A 1 7.99 -17.43 0.26
C MET A 1 6.78 -16.98 -0.58
N ASP A 2 5.90 -17.91 -0.93
CA ASP A 2 4.47 -17.94 -0.60
C ASP A 2 3.76 -16.58 -0.54
N ASP A 3 3.24 -16.16 -1.68
CA ASP A 3 1.86 -15.69 -1.90
C ASP A 3 1.09 -15.17 -0.67
N LEU A 4 1.63 -14.18 0.04
CA LEU A 4 0.98 -13.54 1.17
C LEU A 4 -0.15 -12.63 0.67
N PHE A 5 -1.30 -13.24 0.38
CA PHE A 5 -2.66 -12.70 0.52
C PHE A 5 -2.90 -11.21 0.17
N PHE A 6 -2.48 -10.74 -0.99
CA PHE A 6 -3.00 -9.46 -1.53
C PHE A 6 -4.41 -9.59 -2.13
N THR A 7 -5.00 -10.79 -2.11
CA THR A 7 -6.30 -11.06 -2.73
C THR A 7 -7.42 -11.11 -1.70
N PHE A 8 -8.46 -10.30 -1.89
CA PHE A 8 -9.64 -10.32 -1.04
C PHE A 8 -10.50 -11.56 -1.34
N PRO A 9 -11.05 -12.26 -0.32
CA PRO A 9 -11.94 -13.39 -0.54
C PRO A 9 -13.13 -12.97 -1.41
N GLY A 10 -13.23 -13.53 -2.62
CA GLY A 10 -14.29 -13.20 -3.59
C GLY A 10 -13.87 -12.30 -4.75
N ASN A 11 -12.68 -11.70 -4.73
CA ASN A 11 -12.09 -11.04 -5.90
C ASN A 11 -10.56 -11.26 -5.97
N PRO A 12 -10.09 -12.23 -6.78
CA PRO A 12 -8.67 -12.58 -6.85
C PRO A 12 -7.79 -11.52 -7.55
N ILE A 13 -8.38 -10.42 -8.03
CA ILE A 13 -7.67 -9.36 -8.77
C ILE A 13 -7.78 -8.00 -8.03
N LEU A 14 -8.39 -7.97 -6.84
CA LEU A 14 -8.44 -6.75 -6.04
C LEU A 14 -7.06 -6.47 -5.43
N VAL A 15 -6.51 -5.28 -5.67
CA VAL A 15 -5.28 -4.78 -5.05
C VAL A 15 -5.67 -3.75 -4.00
N MET A 16 -5.13 -3.88 -2.79
CA MET A 16 -5.38 -2.95 -1.69
C MET A 16 -4.07 -2.44 -1.08
N SER A 17 -4.04 -1.15 -0.75
CA SER A 17 -2.89 -0.50 -0.13
C SER A 17 -3.35 0.44 0.98
N LEU A 18 -2.60 0.43 2.08
CA LEU A 18 -2.69 1.43 3.13
C LEU A 18 -1.70 2.56 2.84
N VAL A 19 -2.21 3.80 2.78
CA VAL A 19 -1.40 4.97 2.45
C VAL A 19 -1.35 5.92 3.64
N ALA A 20 -0.17 6.08 4.23
CA ALA A 20 0.11 7.09 5.24
C ALA A 20 0.39 8.44 4.55
N ASN A 21 -0.69 9.18 4.23
CA ASN A 21 -0.59 10.48 3.57
C ASN A 21 -0.26 11.61 4.58
N LYS A 22 0.23 12.74 4.06
CA LYS A 22 0.61 13.97 4.79
C LYS A 22 1.92 13.85 5.57
N THR A 23 2.88 13.09 5.05
CA THR A 23 4.24 12.97 5.63
C THR A 23 4.99 14.31 5.75
N ASP A 24 4.56 15.35 5.03
CA ASP A 24 5.05 16.72 5.20
C ASP A 24 4.72 17.34 6.57
N LEU A 25 3.83 16.72 7.35
CA LEU A 25 3.44 17.12 8.72
C LEU A 25 4.06 16.22 9.78
N ASP A 26 5.31 15.78 9.62
CA ASP A 26 5.97 14.83 10.52
C ASP A 26 5.99 15.27 12.00
N SER A 27 6.11 16.57 12.27
CA SER A 27 6.02 17.10 13.65
C SER A 27 4.65 16.96 14.31
N LYS A 28 3.62 16.61 13.54
CA LYS A 28 2.25 16.31 13.99
C LYS A 28 1.90 14.83 13.78
N ARG A 29 2.90 13.96 13.67
CA ARG A 29 2.69 12.52 13.51
C ARG A 29 1.99 11.93 14.73
N GLU A 30 0.83 11.31 14.48
CA GLU A 30 0.06 10.60 15.52
C GLU A 30 0.20 9.08 15.39
N VAL A 31 0.48 8.58 14.18
CA VAL A 31 0.65 7.15 13.88
C VAL A 31 2.10 6.90 13.45
N GLN A 32 2.77 5.98 14.14
CA GLN A 32 4.15 5.61 13.82
C GLN A 32 4.20 4.79 12.53
N ASN A 33 5.33 4.83 11.84
CA ASN A 33 5.49 4.10 10.59
C ASN A 33 5.32 2.59 10.82
N GLU A 34 5.96 2.06 11.86
CA GLU A 34 5.93 0.65 12.23
C GLU A 34 4.51 0.15 12.53
N GLU A 35 3.65 1.01 13.09
CA GLU A 35 2.24 0.67 13.35
C GLU A 35 1.46 0.52 12.04
N GLY A 36 1.69 1.42 11.08
CA GLY A 36 1.08 1.36 9.75
C GLY A 36 1.56 0.15 8.95
N GLU A 37 2.86 -0.14 8.97
CA GLU A 37 3.45 -1.32 8.33
C GLU A 37 2.90 -2.62 8.92
N GLN A 38 2.82 -2.71 10.26
CA GLN A 38 2.27 -3.88 10.94
C GLN A 38 0.81 -4.08 10.56
N TYR A 39 -0.03 -3.04 10.64
CA TYR A 39 -1.45 -3.15 10.29
C TYR A 39 -1.64 -3.55 8.82
N ALA A 40 -0.85 -3.00 7.90
CA ALA A 40 -0.91 -3.38 6.50
C ALA A 40 -0.54 -4.85 6.29
N GLY A 41 0.52 -5.32 6.94
CA GLY A 41 0.95 -6.72 6.88
C GLY A 41 -0.11 -7.70 7.41
N GLU A 42 -0.73 -7.39 8.56
CA GLU A 42 -1.79 -8.21 9.16
C GLU A 42 -3.05 -8.30 8.28
N ASN A 43 -3.30 -7.29 7.45
CA ASN A 43 -4.48 -7.19 6.59
C ASN A 43 -4.20 -7.48 5.11
N GLY A 44 -3.00 -7.94 4.75
CA GLY A 44 -2.65 -8.27 3.36
C GLY A 44 -2.64 -7.06 2.42
N MET A 45 -2.26 -5.90 2.95
CA MET A 45 -2.16 -4.64 2.19
C MET A 45 -0.69 -4.25 2.01
N PHE A 46 -0.40 -3.53 0.92
CA PHE A 46 0.87 -2.84 0.77
C PHE A 46 0.84 -1.49 1.50
N PHE A 47 1.91 -1.14 2.21
CA PHE A 47 2.03 0.14 2.93
C PHE A 47 2.97 1.11 2.21
N ILE A 48 2.58 2.40 2.14
CA ILE A 48 3.47 3.46 1.66
C ILE A 48 3.18 4.81 2.32
N GLU A 49 4.24 5.51 2.70
CA GLU A 49 4.20 6.90 3.17
C GLU A 49 4.19 7.87 1.98
N THR A 50 3.28 8.84 1.97
CA THR A 50 3.12 9.81 0.87
C THR A 50 2.88 11.23 1.38
N SER A 51 3.12 12.22 0.53
CA SER A 51 2.60 13.57 0.72
C SER A 51 2.04 14.06 -0.59
N ALA A 52 0.72 14.12 -0.68
CA ALA A 52 0.03 14.72 -1.82
C ALA A 52 0.41 16.20 -2.02
N LYS A 53 0.76 16.91 -0.94
CA LYS A 53 1.15 18.32 -0.98
C LYS A 53 2.50 18.56 -1.65
N THR A 54 3.47 17.69 -1.37
CA THR A 54 4.84 17.79 -1.91
C THR A 54 5.08 16.87 -3.11
N SER A 55 4.05 16.11 -3.50
CA SER A 55 4.12 15.04 -4.49
C SER A 55 5.06 13.88 -4.12
N HIS A 56 5.48 13.80 -2.86
CA HIS A 56 6.32 12.72 -2.37
C HIS A 56 5.60 11.36 -2.49
N ASN A 57 6.26 10.40 -3.16
CA ASN A 57 5.84 9.02 -3.39
C ASN A 57 4.48 8.81 -4.10
N ILE A 58 3.89 9.87 -4.68
CA ILE A 58 2.60 9.74 -5.38
C ILE A 58 2.73 8.88 -6.64
N ASN A 59 3.76 9.09 -7.45
CA ASN A 59 3.99 8.27 -8.64
C ASN A 59 4.31 6.82 -8.26
N ASP A 60 5.12 6.61 -7.23
CA ASP A 60 5.52 5.27 -6.80
C ASP A 60 4.30 4.48 -6.29
N LEU A 61 3.42 5.10 -5.50
CA LEU A 61 2.13 4.51 -5.08
C LEU A 61 1.35 3.96 -6.28
N PHE A 62 1.10 4.78 -7.31
CA PHE A 62 0.29 4.36 -8.45
C PHE A 62 1.02 3.36 -9.35
N HIS A 63 2.35 3.47 -9.49
CA HIS A 63 3.15 2.47 -10.21
C HIS A 63 3.09 1.10 -9.52
N GLU A 64 3.22 1.04 -8.19
CA GLU A 64 3.14 -0.22 -7.44
C GLU A 64 1.75 -0.86 -7.53
N ILE A 65 0.68 -0.06 -7.42
CA ILE A 65 -0.69 -0.56 -7.65
C ILE A 65 -0.82 -1.19 -9.05
N GLY A 66 -0.29 -0.52 -10.08
CA GLY A 66 -0.29 -1.03 -11.45
C GLY A 66 0.48 -2.35 -11.59
N LYS A 67 1.66 -2.44 -10.99
CA LYS A 67 2.46 -3.68 -10.98
C LYS A 67 1.71 -4.83 -10.30
N PHE A 68 1.15 -4.61 -9.12
CA PHE A 68 0.38 -5.63 -8.41
C PHE A 68 -0.84 -6.09 -9.22
N HIS A 69 -1.55 -5.15 -9.85
CA HIS A 69 -2.70 -5.50 -10.69
C HIS A 69 -2.30 -6.39 -11.88
N LEU A 70 -1.20 -6.04 -12.56
CA LEU A 70 -0.67 -6.85 -13.68
C LEU A 70 -0.21 -8.24 -13.22
N LEU A 71 0.47 -8.33 -12.07
CA LEU A 71 0.94 -9.59 -11.52
C LEU A 71 -0.22 -10.52 -11.15
N LEU A 72 -1.29 -10.00 -10.53
CA LEU A 72 -2.48 -10.79 -10.21
C LEU A 72 -3.29 -11.16 -11.47
N GLY A 73 -3.41 -10.24 -12.42
CA GLY A 73 -4.11 -10.48 -13.69
C GLY A 73 -3.43 -11.48 -14.62
N SER A 74 -2.10 -11.63 -14.50
CA SER A 74 -1.30 -12.56 -15.32
C SER A 74 -1.30 -14.00 -14.81
N ARG A 75 -1.92 -14.30 -13.66
CA ARG A 75 -2.05 -15.67 -13.11
C ARG A 75 -3.17 -16.50 -13.78
N LYS A 76 -3.53 -16.19 -15.03
CA LYS A 76 -4.50 -16.95 -15.82
C LYS A 76 -3.82 -17.96 -16.74
#